data_AF-A0A956FT08-F1
#
_entry.id   AF-A0A956FT08-F1
#
_cell.length_a   1.000
_cell.length_b   1.000
_cell.length_c   1.000
_cell.angle_alpha   90.00
_cell.angle_beta   90.00
_cell.angle_gamma   90.00
#
_symmetry.space_group_name_H-M   'P 1'
#
loop_
_entity.id
_entity.type
_entity.pdbx_description
1 polymer ?
#
loop_
_entity_poly.entity_id
_entity_poly.type
_entity_poly.pdbx_seq_one_letter_code
_entity_poly.pdbx_strand_id
1 'polypeptide(L)'
;MRVLLQFFVRYAARNIPQYALGLVMLLITNYAVVRIPALIGEALNTLGEPSAATVAAGQALALEIMLWAAVVVVARTLSRTLFFNPGREVELRLAVDLFRHFLTLQRPYYVKHKIGELVSIATNDISS
;
A
#
# COMPACT_ATOMS: atom_id res chain seq x y z
N MET A 1 -16.75 4.57 -20.63
CA MET A 1 -15.28 4.69 -20.49
C MET A 1 -14.78 6.10 -20.14
N ARG A 2 -15.24 7.18 -20.81
CA ARG A 2 -14.79 8.56 -20.51
C ARG A 2 -15.04 9.04 -19.07
N VAL A 3 -16.19 8.71 -18.48
CA VAL A 3 -16.57 9.15 -17.12
C VAL A 3 -15.68 8.50 -16.05
N LEU A 4 -15.39 7.20 -16.19
CA LEU A 4 -14.47 6.49 -15.31
C LEU A 4 -13.05 7.07 -15.39
N LEU A 5 -12.59 7.42 -16.59
CA LEU A 5 -11.30 8.08 -16.78
C LEU A 5 -11.25 9.46 -16.10
N GLN A 6 -12.30 10.28 -16.23
CA GLN A 6 -12.36 11.58 -15.55
C GLN A 6 -12.39 11.43 -14.03
N PHE A 7 -13.11 10.44 -13.53
CA PHE A 7 -13.13 10.10 -12.11
C PHE A 7 -11.73 9.71 -11.61
N PHE A 8 -11.07 8.81 -12.33
CA PHE A 8 -9.72 8.36 -11.99
C PHE A 8 -8.70 9.50 -12.05
N VAL A 9 -8.77 10.35 -13.07
CA VAL A 9 -7.89 11.52 -13.20
C VAL A 9 -8.16 12.55 -12.09
N ARG A 10 -9.41 12.75 -11.68
CA ARG A 10 -9.77 13.73 -10.65
C ARG A 10 -9.39 13.29 -9.23
N TYR A 11 -9.57 12.01 -8.90
CA TYR A 11 -9.39 11.51 -7.54
C TYR A 11 -8.11 10.70 -7.34
N ALA A 12 -7.69 9.88 -8.32
CA ALA A 12 -6.51 9.01 -8.19
C ALA A 12 -5.22 9.70 -8.67
N ALA A 13 -5.27 10.61 -9.65
CA ALA A 13 -4.06 11.20 -10.23
C ALA A 13 -3.21 12.00 -9.21
N ARG A 14 -3.87 12.63 -8.24
CA ARG A 14 -3.21 13.41 -7.18
C ARG A 14 -2.39 12.53 -6.22
N ASN A 15 -2.72 11.25 -6.13
CA ASN A 15 -2.08 10.28 -5.26
C ASN A 15 -1.08 9.37 -5.99
N ILE A 16 -0.87 9.55 -7.30
CA ILE A 16 0.13 8.82 -8.10
C ILE A 16 1.52 8.78 -7.44
N PRO A 17 2.11 9.87 -6.89
CA PRO A 17 3.43 9.77 -6.28
C PRO A 17 3.46 8.86 -5.04
N GLN A 18 2.37 8.79 -4.27
CA GLN A 18 2.26 7.89 -3.12
C GLN A 18 2.15 6.42 -3.57
N TYR A 19 1.35 6.15 -4.60
CA TYR A 19 1.24 4.82 -5.19
C TYR A 19 2.55 4.37 -5.87
N ALA A 20 3.26 5.29 -6.55
CA ALA A 20 4.56 5.00 -7.15
C ALA A 20 5.60 4.67 -6.07
N LEU A 21 5.65 5.45 -4.98
CA LEU A 21 6.52 5.14 -3.84
C LEU A 21 6.16 3.80 -3.19
N GLY A 22 4.86 3.52 -3.01
CA GLY A 22 4.38 2.23 -2.52
C GLY A 22 4.81 1.07 -3.42
N LEU A 23 4.74 1.23 -4.74
CA LEU A 23 5.21 0.23 -5.71
C LEU A 23 6.71 -0.03 -5.58
N VAL A 24 7.53 1.02 -5.45
CA VAL A 24 8.98 0.88 -5.24
C VAL A 24 9.26 0.12 -3.94
N MET A 25 8.57 0.45 -2.85
CA MET A 25 8.70 -0.28 -1.58
C MET A 25 8.29 -1.75 -1.69
N LEU A 26 7.27 -2.06 -2.49
CA LEU A 26 6.83 -3.42 -2.76
C LEU A 26 7.90 -4.24 -3.51
N LEU A 27 8.55 -3.63 -4.50
CA LEU A 27 9.64 -4.27 -5.24
C LEU A 27 10.84 -4.56 -4.33
N ILE A 28 11.23 -3.59 -3.50
CA ILE A 28 12.31 -3.76 -2.50
C ILE A 28 11.97 -4.92 -1.55
N THR A 29 10.73 -4.99 -1.08
CA THR A 29 10.27 -6.05 -0.18
C THR A 29 10.35 -7.42 -0.86
N ASN A 30 9.90 -7.55 -2.11
CA ASN A 30 9.99 -8.80 -2.86
C ASN A 30 11.44 -9.23 -3.07
N TYR A 31 12.32 -8.30 -3.44
CA TYR A 31 13.74 -8.59 -3.61
C TYR A 31 14.38 -9.09 -2.30
N ALA A 32 14.11 -8.41 -1.19
CA ALA A 32 14.65 -8.79 0.11
C ALA A 32 14.18 -10.18 0.56
N VAL A 33 12.91 -10.53 0.33
CA VAL A 33 12.36 -11.86 0.65
C VAL A 33 13.07 -12.99 -0.09
N VAL A 34 13.51 -12.76 -1.34
CA VAL A 34 14.28 -13.73 -2.12
C VAL A 34 15.77 -13.74 -1.73
N ARG A 35 16.33 -12.58 -1.36
CA ARG A 35 17.74 -12.44 -0.98
C ARG A 35 18.07 -13.13 0.34
N ILE A 36 17.17 -13.09 1.33
CA ILE A 36 17.39 -13.68 2.66
C ILE A 36 17.71 -15.20 2.57
N PRO A 37 16.90 -16.05 1.87
CA PRO A 37 17.23 -17.46 1.67
C PRO A 37 18.56 -17.71 0.96
N ALA A 38 18.92 -16.88 -0.02
CA ALA A 38 20.19 -17.01 -0.73
C ALA A 38 21.39 -16.77 0.20
N LEU A 39 21.31 -15.73 1.04
CA LEU A 39 22.34 -15.45 2.06
C LEU A 39 22.46 -16.57 3.10
N ILE A 40 21.34 -17.18 3.49
CA ILE A 40 21.36 -18.35 4.39
C ILE A 40 22.07 -19.53 3.70
N GLY A 41 21.81 -19.76 2.42
CA GLY A 41 22.50 -20.79 1.63
C GLY A 41 24.01 -20.56 1.54
N GLU A 42 24.43 -19.31 1.28
CA GLU A 42 25.85 -18.91 1.29
C GLU A 42 26.48 -19.12 2.68
N ALA A 43 25.78 -18.73 3.75
CA ALA A 43 26.25 -18.95 5.12
C ALA A 43 26.45 -20.44 5.43
N LEU A 44 25.49 -21.29 5.07
CA LEU A 44 25.61 -22.73 5.26
C LEU A 44 26.77 -23.35 4.46
N ASN A 45 27.01 -22.87 3.23
CA ASN A 45 28.12 -23.35 2.41
C ASN A 45 29.49 -22.94 2.98
N THR A 46 29.61 -21.71 3.49
CA THR A 46 30.85 -21.25 4.11
C THR A 46 31.18 -21.99 5.40
N LEU A 47 30.19 -22.36 6.21
CA LEU A 47 30.39 -23.07 7.49
C LEU A 47 30.91 -24.53 7.35
N GLY A 48 31.07 -25.04 6.13
CA GLY A 48 31.54 -26.42 5.87
C GLY A 48 32.99 -26.71 6.27
N GLU A 49 33.87 -25.70 6.35
CA GLU A 49 35.26 -25.87 6.79
C GLU A 49 35.63 -24.86 7.89
N PRO A 50 35.74 -25.27 9.16
CA PRO A 50 35.97 -24.34 10.27
C PRO A 50 37.42 -23.84 10.33
N SER A 51 37.66 -22.67 9.75
CA SER A 51 38.82 -21.79 9.90
C SER A 51 38.46 -20.47 10.63
N ALA A 52 39.46 -19.74 11.13
CA ALA A 52 39.26 -18.39 11.66
C ALA A 52 38.66 -17.42 10.60
N ALA A 53 38.97 -17.63 9.32
CA ALA A 53 38.41 -16.86 8.20
C ALA A 53 36.89 -17.09 8.04
N THR A 54 36.41 -18.30 8.30
CA THR A 54 34.99 -18.69 8.23
C THR A 54 34.13 -18.07 9.32
N VAL A 55 34.69 -17.85 10.52
CA VAL A 55 33.97 -17.17 11.60
C VAL A 55 33.73 -15.70 11.24
N ALA A 56 34.73 -15.02 10.67
CA ALA A 56 34.60 -13.65 10.19
C ALA A 56 33.60 -13.53 9.03
N ALA A 57 33.64 -14.46 8.07
CA ALA A 57 32.68 -14.52 6.97
C ALA A 57 31.24 -14.76 7.45
N GLY A 58 31.05 -15.68 8.41
CA GLY A 58 29.74 -15.95 9.01
C GLY A 58 29.16 -14.74 9.76
N GLN A 59 30.01 -13.98 10.48
CA GLN A 59 29.59 -12.74 11.15
C GLN A 59 29.14 -11.66 10.16
N ALA A 60 29.86 -11.50 9.05
CA ALA A 60 29.49 -10.55 8.00
C ALA A 60 28.14 -10.91 7.36
N LEU A 61 27.92 -12.19 7.05
CA LEU A 61 26.65 -12.69 6.51
C LEU A 61 25.49 -12.53 7.50
N ALA A 62 25.71 -12.79 8.79
CA ALA A 62 24.70 -12.58 9.83
C ALA A 62 24.31 -11.09 9.95
N LEU A 63 25.27 -10.18 9.84
CA LEU A 63 25.03 -8.74 9.86
C LEU A 63 24.24 -8.30 8.61
N GLU A 64 24.57 -8.84 7.43
CA GLU A 64 23.83 -8.57 6.20
C GLU A 64 22.38 -9.08 6.28
N ILE A 65 22.15 -10.27 6.85
CA ILE A 65 20.79 -10.80 7.08
C ILE A 65 20.00 -9.89 8.03
N MET A 66 20.61 -9.43 9.13
CA MET A 66 19.95 -8.50 10.05
C MET A 66 19.59 -7.17 9.38
N LEU A 67 20.48 -6.65 8.54
CA LEU A 67 20.22 -5.43 7.76
C LEU A 67 19.02 -5.63 6.82
N TRP A 68 18.99 -6.73 6.06
CA TRP A 68 17.86 -7.04 5.17
C TRP A 68 16.55 -7.25 5.93
N ALA A 69 16.58 -7.88 7.09
CA ALA A 69 15.41 -8.02 7.95
C ALA A 69 14.85 -6.65 8.38
N ALA A 70 15.71 -5.73 8.79
CA ALA A 70 15.31 -4.37 9.15
C ALA A 70 14.72 -3.62 7.93
N VAL A 71 15.34 -3.74 6.76
CA VAL A 71 14.84 -3.15 5.50
C VAL A 71 13.44 -3.68 5.18
N VAL A 72 13.19 -4.99 5.32
CA VAL A 72 11.86 -5.59 5.08
C VAL A 72 10.82 -5.00 6.03
N VAL A 73 11.13 -4.85 7.33
CA VAL A 73 10.20 -4.28 8.31
C VAL A 73 9.81 -2.86 7.92
N VAL A 74 10.80 -2.02 7.57
CA VAL A 74 10.56 -0.63 7.17
C VAL A 74 9.79 -0.56 5.84
N ALA A 75 10.27 -1.24 4.81
CA ALA A 75 9.67 -1.21 3.47
C ALA A 75 8.23 -1.74 3.49
N ARG A 76 7.96 -2.83 4.23
CA ARG A 76 6.62 -3.40 4.37
C ARG A 76 5.68 -2.47 5.12
N THR A 77 6.18 -1.82 6.18
CA THR A 77 5.38 -0.85 6.95
C THR A 77 5.04 0.37 6.11
N LEU A 78 6.02 0.94 5.42
CA LEU A 78 5.83 2.09 4.52
C LEU A 78 4.93 1.76 3.34
N SER A 79 5.12 0.59 2.70
CA SER A 79 4.23 0.14 1.64
C SER A 79 2.78 0.11 2.13
N ARG A 80 2.52 -0.47 3.30
CA ARG A 80 1.17 -0.53 3.87
C ARG A 80 0.59 0.87 4.09
N THR A 81 1.34 1.79 4.68
CA THR A 81 0.81 3.15 4.92
C THR A 81 0.59 3.93 3.62
N LEU A 82 1.48 3.77 2.64
CA LEU A 82 1.41 4.45 1.34
C LEU A 82 0.28 3.94 0.44
N PHE A 83 -0.14 2.69 0.58
CA PHE A 83 -1.32 2.19 -0.15
C PHE A 83 -2.64 2.53 0.57
N PHE A 84 -2.69 2.43 1.89
CA PHE A 84 -3.94 2.63 2.65
C PHE A 84 -4.32 4.11 2.83
N ASN A 85 -3.37 5.00 3.10
CA ASN A 85 -3.66 6.42 3.36
C ASN A 85 -4.31 7.13 2.16
N PRO A 86 -3.77 7.05 0.93
CA PRO A 86 -4.42 7.68 -0.23
C PRO A 86 -5.77 7.06 -0.57
N GLY A 87 -5.97 5.76 -0.33
CA GLY A 87 -7.28 5.12 -0.49
C GLY A 87 -8.34 5.76 0.40
N ARG A 88 -8.06 5.85 1.71
CA ARG A 88 -8.95 6.50 2.68
C ARG A 88 -9.16 7.99 2.41
N GLU A 89 -8.14 8.68 1.90
CA GLU A 89 -8.28 10.10 1.53
C GLU A 89 -9.19 10.29 0.30
N VAL A 90 -9.15 9.36 -0.65
CA VAL A 90 -10.07 9.36 -1.80
C VAL A 90 -11.49 9.05 -1.35
N GLU A 91 -11.69 8.01 -0.53
CA GLU A 91 -13.00 7.65 0.04
C GLU A 91 -13.64 8.83 0.78
N LEU A 92 -12.87 9.50 1.65
CA LEU A 92 -13.35 10.66 2.40
C LEU A 92 -13.77 11.80 1.47
N ARG A 93 -12.95 12.13 0.46
CA ARG A 93 -13.28 13.19 -0.49
C ARG A 93 -14.53 12.85 -1.29
N LEU A 94 -14.67 11.60 -1.72
CA LEU A 94 -15.82 11.14 -2.46
C LEU A 94 -17.10 11.25 -1.61
N ALA A 95 -17.03 10.83 -0.33
CA ALA A 95 -18.14 10.96 0.61
C ALA A 95 -18.54 12.42 0.84
N VAL A 96 -17.55 13.31 1.00
CA VAL A 96 -17.81 14.75 1.19
C VAL A 96 -18.44 15.37 -0.06
N ASP A 97 -17.93 15.06 -1.25
CA ASP A 97 -18.45 15.63 -2.50
C ASP A 97 -19.84 15.11 -2.84
N LEU A 98 -20.12 13.83 -2.56
CA LEU A 98 -21.45 13.24 -2.71
C LEU A 98 -22.45 13.86 -1.72
N PHE A 99 -22.05 14.02 -0.46
CA PHE A 99 -22.88 14.68 0.54
C PHE A 99 -23.19 16.14 0.18
N ARG A 100 -22.19 16.90 -0.27
CA ARG A 100 -22.40 18.26 -0.79
C ARG A 100 -23.39 18.27 -1.95
N HIS A 101 -23.28 17.32 -2.87
CA HIS A 101 -24.22 17.22 -3.99
C HIS A 101 -25.65 16.95 -3.51
N PHE A 102 -25.85 16.05 -2.55
CA PHE A 102 -27.16 15.82 -1.95
C PHE A 102 -27.76 17.11 -1.38
N LEU A 103 -26.98 17.95 -0.67
CA LEU A 103 -27.48 19.22 -0.14
C LEU A 103 -27.98 20.21 -1.21
N THR A 104 -27.58 20.04 -2.48
CA THR A 104 -28.05 20.88 -3.59
C THR A 104 -29.36 20.40 -4.24
N LEU A 105 -29.83 19.20 -3.91
CA LEU A 105 -31.02 18.60 -4.52
C LEU A 105 -32.33 19.18 -3.97
N GLN A 106 -33.33 19.32 -4.84
CA GLN A 106 -34.61 19.90 -4.47
C GLN A 106 -35.52 18.89 -3.74
N ARG A 107 -36.48 19.41 -2.94
CA ARG A 107 -37.51 18.64 -2.23
C ARG A 107 -38.17 17.51 -3.05
N PRO A 108 -38.55 17.69 -4.34
CA PRO A 108 -39.21 16.63 -5.09
C PRO A 108 -38.37 15.37 -5.28
N TYR A 109 -37.03 15.50 -5.26
CA TYR A 109 -36.12 14.36 -5.34
C TYR A 109 -36.21 13.47 -4.10
N TYR A 110 -36.23 14.10 -2.92
CA TYR A 110 -36.32 13.45 -1.62
C TYR A 110 -37.70 12.87 -1.28
N VAL A 111 -38.74 13.32 -1.99
CA VAL A 111 -40.06 12.69 -1.91
C VAL A 111 -40.08 11.35 -2.64
N LYS A 112 -39.29 11.21 -3.72
CA LYS A 112 -39.19 9.98 -4.52
C LYS A 112 -38.16 8.99 -3.97
N HIS A 113 -37.09 9.45 -3.33
CA HIS A 113 -36.03 8.60 -2.79
C HIS A 113 -35.88 8.82 -1.29
N LYS A 114 -35.93 7.73 -0.51
CA LYS A 114 -35.77 7.79 0.94
C LYS A 114 -34.33 8.18 1.28
N ILE A 115 -34.16 9.12 2.22
CA ILE A 115 -32.83 9.59 2.65
C ILE A 115 -31.96 8.43 3.15
N GLY A 116 -32.52 7.50 3.94
CA GLY A 116 -31.77 6.34 4.44
C GLY A 116 -31.28 5.40 3.35
N GLU A 117 -32.02 5.29 2.24
CA GLU A 117 -31.61 4.50 1.08
C GLU A 117 -30.45 5.17 0.32
N LEU A 118 -30.54 6.49 0.11
CA LEU A 118 -29.48 7.28 -0.52
C LEU A 118 -28.18 7.25 0.29
N VAL A 119 -28.27 7.37 1.62
CA VAL A 119 -27.10 7.27 2.51
C VAL A 119 -26.53 5.85 2.46
N SER A 120 -27.37 4.82 2.50
CA SER A 120 -26.92 3.41 2.43
C SER A 120 -26.15 3.11 1.15
N ILE A 121 -26.71 3.47 -0.01
CA ILE A 121 -26.07 3.31 -1.32
C ILE A 121 -24.74 4.08 -1.35
N ALA A 122 -24.76 5.34 -0.91
CA ALA A 122 -23.56 6.16 -0.84
C ALA A 122 -22.45 5.52 0.00
N THR A 123 -22.74 5.04 1.21
CA THR A 123 -21.71 4.42 2.05
C THR A 123 -21.24 3.08 1.52
N ASN A 124 -22.13 2.25 0.96
CA ASN A 124 -21.74 0.96 0.42
C ASN A 124 -20.86 1.12 -0.83
N ASP A 125 -21.28 1.97 -1.77
CA ASP A 125 -20.58 2.16 -3.06
C ASP A 125 -19.24 2.90 -2.91
N ILE A 126 -19.07 3.72 -1.86
CA ILE A 126 -17.78 4.38 -1.57
C ILE A 126 -16.78 3.39 -0.96
N SER A 127 -17.27 2.41 -0.20
CA SER A 127 -16.44 1.41 0.48
C SER A 127 -16.09 0.18 -0.37
N SER A 128 -16.77 0.01 -1.52
CA SER A 128 -16.58 -1.11 -2.45
C SER A 128 -15.48 -0.83 -3.47
#